data_AF-A0A379B710-F1
#
_entry.id   AF-A0A379B710-F1
#
_cell.length_a   1.000
_cell.length_b   1.000
_cell.length_c   1.000
_cell.angle_alpha   90.00
_cell.angle_beta   90.00
_cell.angle_gamma   90.00
#
_symmetry.space_group_name_H-M   'P 1'
#
loop_
_entity.id
_entity.type
_entity.pdbx_description
1 polymer ?
#
loop_
_entity_poly.entity_id
_entity_poly.type
_entity_poly.pdbx_seq_one_letter_code
_entity_poly.pdbx_strand_id
1 'polypeptide(L)'
;MNITQIVTQLKQNQVVAYPTEAVFGLGCNPLSESAVEKLLILKQRPVDKGLILVAPALSYLQPFMDTREFTSLHWQRLTAHYDRPTTWVVPAAATTPRFLTGKFSSIAIRLCPHPAVKQLCEQTGFALTSTSANLSGLTPCKTAKEVKQQFGDEFPVLDMAVGEAQNPSEIRDLFTQQLFRQG
;
A
#
# COMPACT_ATOMS: atom_id res chain seq x y z
N MET A 1 -16.56 -5.47 7.98
CA MET A 1 -15.94 -6.27 9.06
C MET A 1 -15.25 -5.33 10.03
N ASN A 2 -15.07 -5.75 11.28
CA ASN A 2 -14.31 -4.97 12.26
C ASN A 2 -12.80 -5.18 12.12
N ILE A 3 -11.99 -4.40 12.84
CA ILE A 3 -10.53 -4.44 12.76
C ILE A 3 -9.96 -5.84 13.06
N THR A 4 -10.45 -6.51 14.10
CA THR A 4 -9.96 -7.83 14.52
C THR A 4 -10.19 -8.89 13.45
N GLN A 5 -11.38 -8.87 12.82
CA GLN A 5 -11.70 -9.77 11.71
C GLN A 5 -10.76 -9.55 10.52
N ILE A 6 -10.49 -8.30 10.16
CA ILE A 6 -9.59 -7.97 9.04
C ILE A 6 -8.14 -8.36 9.34
N VAL A 7 -7.67 -8.17 10.57
CA VAL A 7 -6.36 -8.64 11.02
C VAL A 7 -6.24 -10.16 10.88
N THR A 8 -7.28 -10.92 11.25
CA THR A 8 -7.31 -12.37 11.05
C THR A 8 -7.19 -12.74 9.58
N GLN A 9 -7.95 -12.07 8.70
CA GLN A 9 -7.89 -12.30 7.25
C GLN A 9 -6.48 -12.03 6.68
N LEU A 10 -5.85 -10.93 7.10
CA LEU A 10 -4.48 -10.58 6.72
C LEU A 10 -3.46 -11.63 7.18
N LYS A 11 -3.55 -12.10 8.43
CA LYS A 11 -2.69 -13.17 8.97
C LYS A 11 -2.92 -14.52 8.28
N GLN A 12 -4.10 -14.74 7.72
CA GLN A 12 -4.45 -15.89 6.89
C GLN A 12 -4.10 -15.69 5.41
N ASN A 13 -3.26 -14.68 5.08
CA ASN A 13 -2.79 -14.41 3.72
C ASN A 13 -3.95 -14.19 2.73
N GLN A 14 -4.99 -13.50 3.19
CA GLN A 14 -6.09 -13.03 2.36
C GLN A 14 -5.89 -11.58 1.94
N VAL A 15 -6.52 -11.22 0.83
CA VAL A 15 -6.58 -9.83 0.36
C VAL A 15 -7.76 -9.15 1.05
N VAL A 16 -7.53 -7.96 1.58
CA VAL A 16 -8.55 -7.17 2.27
C VAL A 16 -8.61 -5.76 1.67
N ALA A 17 -9.78 -5.16 1.76
CA ALA A 17 -9.97 -3.74 1.49
C ALA A 17 -9.97 -2.93 2.80
N TYR A 18 -9.28 -1.80 2.79
CA TYR A 18 -9.17 -0.92 3.96
C TYR A 18 -9.08 0.54 3.52
N PRO A 19 -9.62 1.48 4.30
CA PRO A 19 -9.54 2.90 3.96
C PRO A 19 -8.11 3.44 4.14
N THR A 20 -7.76 4.36 3.25
CA THR A 20 -6.53 5.17 3.32
C THR A 20 -6.92 6.66 3.32
N GLU A 21 -5.97 7.55 3.03
CA GLU A 21 -6.18 9.00 3.11
C GLU A 21 -7.18 9.55 2.10
N ALA A 22 -7.38 8.88 0.95
CA ALA A 22 -8.23 9.37 -0.14
C ALA A 22 -9.27 8.36 -0.64
N VAL A 23 -8.87 7.10 -0.73
CA VAL A 23 -9.68 6.00 -1.29
C VAL A 23 -9.40 4.72 -0.50
N PHE A 24 -10.20 3.69 -0.71
CA PHE A 24 -9.90 2.36 -0.22
C PHE A 24 -8.71 1.77 -0.98
N GLY A 25 -7.83 1.11 -0.24
CA GLY A 25 -6.77 0.27 -0.77
C GLY A 25 -7.15 -1.21 -0.71
N LEU A 26 -6.65 -2.00 -1.66
CA LEU A 26 -6.55 -3.45 -1.55
C LEU A 26 -5.14 -3.83 -1.13
N GLY A 27 -5.03 -4.66 -0.11
CA GLY A 27 -3.75 -5.08 0.43
C GLY A 27 -3.77 -6.41 1.11
N CYS A 28 -2.56 -6.92 1.31
CA CYS A 28 -2.28 -8.18 1.96
C CYS A 28 -0.90 -8.13 2.64
N ASN A 29 -0.51 -9.23 3.27
CA ASN A 29 0.84 -9.42 3.77
C ASN A 29 1.86 -9.39 2.60
N PRO A 30 2.81 -8.44 2.56
CA PRO A 30 3.79 -8.32 1.48
C PRO A 30 4.84 -9.43 1.50
N LEU A 31 4.99 -10.16 2.60
CA LEU A 31 5.91 -11.30 2.69
C LEU A 31 5.27 -12.62 2.26
N SER A 32 3.97 -12.63 1.98
CA SER A 32 3.26 -13.81 1.48
C SER A 32 3.10 -13.73 -0.04
N GLU A 33 3.88 -14.55 -0.75
CA GLU A 33 3.76 -14.67 -2.21
C GLU A 33 2.33 -15.04 -2.64
N SER A 34 1.72 -16.01 -1.98
CA SER A 34 0.35 -16.42 -2.28
C SER A 34 -0.69 -15.32 -2.05
N ALA A 35 -0.51 -14.45 -1.05
CA ALA A 35 -1.39 -13.31 -0.85
C ALA A 35 -1.21 -12.25 -1.95
N VAL A 36 0.04 -11.99 -2.35
CA VAL A 36 0.37 -11.07 -3.43
C VAL A 36 -0.15 -11.57 -4.77
N GLU A 37 -0.01 -12.87 -5.06
CA GLU A 37 -0.58 -13.49 -6.26
C GLU A 37 -2.10 -13.33 -6.32
N LYS A 38 -2.82 -13.60 -5.23
CA LYS A 38 -4.28 -13.36 -5.14
C LYS A 38 -4.61 -11.90 -5.45
N LEU A 39 -3.84 -10.95 -4.90
CA LEU A 39 -4.04 -9.52 -5.17
C LEU A 39 -3.83 -9.19 -6.64
N LEU A 40 -2.76 -9.69 -7.25
CA LEU A 40 -2.44 -9.46 -8.66
C LEU A 40 -3.51 -10.05 -9.59
N ILE A 41 -3.97 -11.27 -9.32
CA ILE A 41 -5.06 -11.94 -10.04
C ILE A 41 -6.35 -11.12 -9.92
N LEU A 42 -6.73 -10.74 -8.69
CA LEU A 42 -7.93 -9.93 -8.42
C LEU A 42 -7.92 -8.61 -9.20
N LYS A 43 -6.74 -7.98 -9.31
CA LYS A 43 -6.53 -6.72 -10.03
C LYS A 43 -6.25 -6.90 -11.52
N GLN A 44 -6.16 -8.12 -12.03
CA GLN A 44 -5.68 -8.42 -13.38
C GLN A 44 -4.40 -7.62 -13.70
N ARG A 45 -3.51 -7.53 -12.72
CA ARG A 45 -2.34 -6.65 -12.75
C ARG A 45 -1.09 -7.48 -13.08
N PRO A 46 -0.32 -7.13 -14.12
CA PRO A 46 0.97 -7.76 -14.36
C PRO A 46 1.93 -7.51 -13.20
N VAL A 47 2.62 -8.57 -12.75
CA VAL A 47 3.62 -8.51 -11.67
C VAL A 47 4.74 -7.50 -11.97
N ASP A 48 5.12 -7.36 -13.24
CA ASP A 48 6.18 -6.47 -13.71
C ASP A 48 6.01 -5.01 -13.31
N LYS A 49 4.78 -4.57 -13.05
CA LYS A 49 4.48 -3.18 -12.64
C LYS A 49 4.90 -2.88 -11.20
N GLY A 50 5.25 -3.89 -10.41
CA GLY A 50 5.51 -3.76 -8.98
C GLY A 50 4.28 -3.30 -8.19
N LEU A 51 4.46 -3.23 -6.87
CA LEU A 51 3.45 -2.86 -5.89
C LEU A 51 3.96 -1.75 -4.98
N ILE A 52 3.02 -1.08 -4.31
CA ILE A 52 3.31 -0.07 -3.29
C ILE A 52 3.20 -0.74 -1.93
N LEU A 53 4.13 -0.48 -1.02
CA LEU A 53 4.00 -0.82 0.39
C LEU A 53 3.57 0.41 1.20
N VAL A 54 2.65 0.23 2.13
CA VAL A 54 2.13 1.28 3.00
C VAL A 54 2.24 0.87 4.45
N ALA A 55 2.62 1.80 5.31
CA ALA A 55 2.72 1.59 6.75
C ALA A 55 2.63 2.92 7.51
N PRO A 56 2.29 2.91 8.81
CA PRO A 56 2.26 4.14 9.61
C PRO A 56 3.65 4.65 10.00
N ALA A 57 4.69 3.80 9.92
CA ALA A 57 6.04 4.13 10.38
C ALA A 57 7.10 3.46 9.50
N LEU A 58 8.28 4.08 9.43
CA LEU A 58 9.39 3.61 8.60
C LEU A 58 9.93 2.24 9.01
N SER A 59 9.83 1.87 10.28
CA SER A 59 10.32 0.58 10.78
C SER A 59 9.72 -0.62 10.05
N TYR A 60 8.46 -0.51 9.59
CA TYR A 60 7.80 -1.55 8.81
C TYR A 60 8.26 -1.60 7.33
N LEU A 61 8.82 -0.51 6.81
CA LEU A 61 9.19 -0.35 5.39
C LEU A 61 10.70 -0.51 5.16
N GLN A 62 11.53 -0.12 6.14
CA GLN A 62 12.99 -0.23 6.10
C GLN A 62 13.52 -1.60 5.64
N PRO A 63 12.93 -2.74 6.07
CA PRO A 63 13.40 -4.05 5.61
C PRO A 63 13.33 -4.27 4.08
N PHE A 64 12.53 -3.49 3.36
CA PHE A 64 12.35 -3.57 1.91
C PHE A 64 13.21 -2.56 1.13
N MET A 65 13.92 -1.67 1.82
CA MET A 65 14.66 -0.57 1.20
C MET A 65 16.17 -0.83 1.26
N ASP A 66 16.88 -0.55 0.18
CA ASP A 66 18.32 -0.40 0.22
C ASP A 66 18.67 1.05 0.57
N THR A 67 19.15 1.23 1.80
CA THR A 67 19.39 2.54 2.41
C THR A 67 20.86 2.95 2.41
N ARG A 68 21.74 2.19 1.74
CA ARG A 68 23.20 2.43 1.75
C ARG A 68 23.58 3.83 1.26
N GLU A 69 22.84 4.33 0.26
CA GLU A 69 23.05 5.65 -0.35
C GLU A 69 22.15 6.75 0.26
N PHE A 70 21.44 6.47 1.37
CA PHE A 70 20.56 7.45 1.97
C PHE A 70 21.36 8.49 2.76
N THR A 71 21.04 9.76 2.55
CA THR A 71 21.58 10.88 3.31
C THR A 71 20.51 11.40 4.26
N SER A 72 20.87 12.33 5.15
CA SER A 72 19.88 13.02 6.01
C SER A 72 18.75 13.66 5.21
N LEU A 73 19.03 14.17 4.01
CA LEU A 73 18.02 14.74 3.12
C LEU A 73 17.02 13.69 2.61
N HIS A 74 17.48 12.49 2.26
CA HIS A 74 16.62 11.39 1.82
C HIS A 74 15.68 10.95 2.95
N TRP A 75 16.22 10.81 4.18
CA TRP A 75 15.40 10.51 5.35
C TRP A 75 14.39 11.61 5.65
N GLN A 76 14.80 12.88 5.59
CA GLN A 76 13.90 14.02 5.80
C GLN A 76 12.74 14.01 4.79
N ARG A 77 13.00 13.73 3.50
CA ARG A 77 11.95 13.60 2.48
C ARG A 77 11.00 12.44 2.78
N LEU A 78 11.51 11.29 3.21
CA LEU A 78 10.66 10.15 3.54
C LEU A 78 9.74 10.41 4.73
N THR A 79 10.19 11.15 5.74
CA THR A 79 9.44 11.37 6.99
C THR A 79 8.71 12.71 7.06
N ALA A 80 8.91 13.59 6.09
CA ALA A 80 8.24 14.89 6.07
C ALA A 80 6.72 14.73 5.96
N HIS A 81 6.01 15.72 6.50
CA HIS A 81 4.58 15.85 6.28
C HIS A 81 4.32 16.53 4.94
N TYR A 82 3.39 15.99 4.17
CA TYR A 82 2.99 16.51 2.87
C TYR A 82 1.47 16.70 2.88
N ASP A 83 0.99 17.82 2.32
CA ASP A 83 -0.45 18.13 2.19
C ASP A 83 -1.20 17.09 1.35
N ARG A 84 -0.45 16.35 0.53
CA ARG A 84 -0.94 15.25 -0.31
C ARG A 84 -0.27 13.94 0.08
N PRO A 85 -0.99 12.81 0.05
CA PRO A 85 -0.37 11.50 0.21
C PRO A 85 0.75 11.34 -0.81
N THR A 86 1.95 10.94 -0.35
CA THR A 86 3.14 10.88 -1.19
C THR A 86 3.74 9.49 -1.14
N THR A 87 3.91 8.88 -2.29
CA THR A 87 4.60 7.60 -2.46
C THR A 87 5.98 7.86 -3.04
N TRP A 88 7.00 7.30 -2.38
CA TRP A 88 8.39 7.39 -2.78
C TRP A 88 8.84 6.09 -3.44
N VAL A 89 9.43 6.20 -4.62
CA VAL A 89 10.20 5.12 -5.24
C VAL A 89 11.63 5.20 -4.70
N VAL A 90 12.10 4.08 -4.16
CA VAL A 90 13.41 3.95 -3.52
C VAL A 90 14.11 2.68 -3.99
N PRO A 91 15.46 2.61 -3.96
CA PRO A 91 16.18 1.37 -4.15
C PRO A 91 15.64 0.27 -3.23
N ALA A 92 15.40 -0.92 -3.79
CA ALA A 92 14.91 -2.06 -3.02
C ALA A 92 16.08 -2.81 -2.37
N ALA A 93 15.89 -3.31 -1.15
CA ALA A 93 16.85 -4.23 -0.55
C ALA A 93 16.99 -5.49 -1.43
N ALA A 94 18.19 -6.09 -1.48
CA ALA A 94 18.41 -7.32 -2.25
C ALA A 94 17.51 -8.50 -1.82
N THR A 95 17.06 -8.48 -0.56
CA THR A 95 16.12 -9.46 0.02
C THR A 95 14.65 -9.16 -0.30
N THR A 96 14.34 -8.03 -0.94
CA THR A 96 12.97 -7.66 -1.30
C THR A 96 12.45 -8.59 -2.40
N PRO A 97 11.32 -9.30 -2.18
CA PRO A 97 10.80 -10.22 -3.18
C PRO A 97 10.51 -9.58 -4.53
N ARG A 98 10.78 -10.33 -5.61
CA ARG A 98 10.54 -9.88 -6.99
C ARG A 98 9.07 -9.64 -7.30
N PHE A 99 8.16 -10.39 -6.68
CA PHE A 99 6.73 -10.14 -6.82
C PHE A 99 6.26 -8.79 -6.24
N LEU A 100 7.07 -8.12 -5.42
CA LEU A 100 6.81 -6.74 -4.95
C LEU A 100 7.44 -5.69 -5.87
N THR A 101 8.66 -5.93 -6.35
CA THR A 101 9.42 -4.97 -7.17
C THR A 101 9.12 -5.07 -8.67
N GLY A 102 8.49 -6.15 -9.11
CA GLY A 102 8.19 -6.41 -10.52
C GLY A 102 9.46 -6.57 -11.33
N LYS A 103 9.63 -5.75 -12.37
CA LYS A 103 10.86 -5.71 -13.19
C LYS A 103 11.93 -4.74 -12.68
N PHE A 104 11.63 -3.94 -11.66
CA PHE A 104 12.50 -2.85 -11.21
C PHE A 104 13.49 -3.30 -10.14
N SER A 105 14.58 -2.55 -9.94
CA SER A 105 15.47 -2.66 -8.77
C SER A 105 15.03 -1.77 -7.60
N SER A 106 13.85 -1.16 -7.72
CA SER A 106 13.27 -0.23 -6.76
C SER A 106 11.94 -0.75 -6.20
N ILE A 107 11.55 -0.26 -5.03
CA ILE A 107 10.25 -0.48 -4.41
C ILE A 107 9.55 0.86 -4.17
N ALA A 108 8.22 0.89 -4.32
CA ALA A 108 7.43 2.06 -3.98
C ALA A 108 6.93 1.93 -2.54
N ILE A 109 7.17 2.94 -1.71
CA ILE A 109 6.77 2.97 -0.31
C ILE A 109 6.00 4.25 0.03
N ARG A 110 5.10 4.18 1.01
CA ARG A 110 4.36 5.34 1.50
C ARG A 110 4.15 5.24 3.01
N LEU A 111 4.54 6.29 3.72
CA LEU A 111 4.06 6.51 5.08
C LEU A 111 2.61 6.98 5.03
N CYS A 112 1.73 6.20 5.63
CA CYS A 112 0.30 6.41 5.63
C CYS A 112 -0.17 6.57 7.08
N PRO A 113 -0.41 7.81 7.56
CA PRO A 113 -0.80 8.07 8.94
C PRO A 113 -2.28 7.74 9.21
N HIS A 114 -3.00 7.12 8.27
CA HIS A 114 -4.42 6.81 8.43
C HIS A 114 -4.66 5.84 9.60
N PRO A 115 -5.63 6.11 10.51
CA PRO A 115 -5.86 5.28 11.69
C PRO A 115 -6.08 3.80 11.38
N ALA A 116 -6.78 3.49 10.28
CA ALA A 116 -6.96 2.11 9.85
C ALA A 116 -5.64 1.42 9.49
N VAL A 117 -4.76 2.08 8.73
CA VAL A 117 -3.46 1.52 8.35
C VAL A 117 -2.57 1.34 9.57
N LYS A 118 -2.61 2.30 10.50
CA LYS A 118 -1.91 2.21 11.78
C LYS A 118 -2.34 0.97 12.57
N GLN A 119 -3.63 0.83 12.84
CA GLN A 119 -4.17 -0.29 13.63
C GLN A 119 -3.90 -1.64 12.96
N LEU A 120 -4.02 -1.73 11.63
CA LEU A 120 -3.74 -2.95 10.89
C LEU A 120 -2.26 -3.34 11.01
N CYS A 121 -1.33 -2.41 10.78
CA CYS A 121 0.11 -2.71 10.87
C CYS A 121 0.53 -3.07 12.30
N GLU A 122 0.02 -2.36 13.31
CA GLU A 122 0.31 -2.64 14.72
C GLU A 122 -0.18 -4.03 15.15
N GLN A 123 -1.37 -4.46 14.72
CA GLN A 123 -1.92 -5.77 15.11
C GLN A 123 -1.42 -6.95 14.26
N THR A 124 -0.99 -6.68 13.02
CA THR A 124 -0.42 -7.71 12.15
C THR A 124 1.08 -7.87 12.30
N GLY A 125 1.80 -6.80 12.65
CA GLY A 125 3.25 -6.76 12.74
C GLY A 125 3.96 -6.54 11.40
N PHE A 126 3.24 -6.18 10.33
CA PHE A 126 3.82 -5.97 9.00
C PHE A 126 3.24 -4.76 8.26
N ALA A 127 3.99 -4.23 7.29
CA ALA A 127 3.47 -3.28 6.29
C ALA A 127 2.42 -3.96 5.40
N LEU A 128 1.59 -3.18 4.69
CA LEU A 128 0.60 -3.71 3.75
C LEU A 128 1.03 -3.42 2.32
N THR A 129 0.83 -4.36 1.39
CA THR A 129 0.75 -3.98 -0.02
C THR A 129 -0.45 -3.05 -0.24
N SER A 130 -0.40 -2.15 -1.21
CA SER A 130 -1.53 -1.25 -1.49
C SER A 130 -1.68 -0.92 -2.97
N THR A 131 -2.89 -1.11 -3.47
CA THR A 131 -3.37 -0.61 -4.76
C THR A 131 -4.79 -0.10 -4.58
N SER A 132 -5.32 0.72 -5.48
CA SER A 132 -6.69 1.21 -5.35
C SER A 132 -7.70 0.05 -5.36
N ALA A 133 -8.68 0.11 -4.45
CA ALA A 133 -9.78 -0.82 -4.40
C ALA A 133 -10.79 -0.48 -5.50
N ASN A 134 -10.63 -1.13 -6.64
CA ASN A 134 -11.54 -1.08 -7.78
C ASN A 134 -11.28 -2.28 -8.69
N LEU A 135 -12.30 -2.75 -9.41
CA LEU A 135 -12.04 -3.58 -10.58
C LEU A 135 -11.34 -2.76 -11.66
N SER A 136 -10.52 -3.42 -12.48
CA SER A 136 -9.76 -2.74 -13.54
C SER A 136 -10.67 -1.94 -14.46
N GLY A 137 -10.36 -0.65 -14.63
CA GLY A 137 -11.16 0.29 -15.43
C GLY A 137 -12.27 1.03 -14.66
N LEU A 138 -12.62 0.60 -13.44
CA LEU A 138 -13.62 1.28 -12.60
C LEU A 138 -13.00 2.34 -11.70
N THR A 139 -13.82 3.25 -11.17
CA THR A 139 -13.40 4.27 -10.21
C THR A 139 -13.01 3.62 -8.86
N PRO A 140 -11.92 4.08 -8.21
CA PRO A 140 -11.57 3.69 -6.84
C PRO A 140 -12.72 3.88 -5.85
N CYS A 141 -12.99 2.86 -5.03
CA CYS A 141 -14.00 2.92 -3.98
C CYS A 141 -13.57 3.91 -2.87
N LYS A 142 -14.52 4.67 -2.35
CA LYS A 142 -14.39 5.55 -1.18
C LYS A 142 -15.14 5.04 0.04
N THR A 143 -16.02 4.06 -0.13
CA THR A 143 -16.82 3.48 0.95
C THR A 143 -16.73 1.95 0.96
N ALA A 144 -16.92 1.33 2.13
CA ALA A 144 -17.00 -0.12 2.24
C ALA A 144 -18.19 -0.70 1.44
N LYS A 145 -19.27 0.07 1.29
CA LYS A 145 -20.40 -0.27 0.43
C LYS A 145 -19.99 -0.39 -1.04
N GLU A 146 -19.26 0.58 -1.57
CA GLU A 146 -18.74 0.52 -2.94
C GLU A 146 -17.78 -0.65 -3.15
N VAL A 147 -16.95 -0.97 -2.15
CA VAL A 147 -16.10 -2.17 -2.20
C VAL A 147 -16.96 -3.42 -2.36
N LYS A 148 -17.99 -3.62 -1.54
CA LYS A 148 -18.88 -4.78 -1.65
C LYS A 148 -19.61 -4.84 -2.98
N GLN A 149 -20.05 -3.68 -3.50
CA GLN A 149 -20.68 -3.61 -4.81
C GLN A 149 -19.77 -4.07 -5.95
N GLN A 150 -18.46 -3.78 -5.87
CA GLN A 150 -17.51 -4.18 -6.90
C GLN A 150 -16.95 -5.59 -6.71
N PHE A 151 -16.72 -6.03 -5.46
CA PHE A 151 -15.99 -7.26 -5.15
C PHE A 151 -16.84 -8.38 -4.54
N GLY A 152 -18.13 -8.13 -4.30
CA GLY A 152 -19.08 -9.05 -3.66
C GLY A 152 -19.26 -8.79 -2.16
N ASP A 153 -20.42 -9.20 -1.63
CA ASP A 153 -20.82 -8.93 -0.24
C ASP A 153 -19.92 -9.59 0.81
N GLU A 154 -19.33 -10.74 0.45
CA GLU A 154 -18.42 -11.52 1.28
C GLU A 154 -16.97 -11.01 1.23
N PHE A 155 -16.67 -9.98 0.43
CA PHE A 155 -15.30 -9.49 0.31
C PHE A 155 -14.80 -8.90 1.64
N PRO A 156 -13.61 -9.28 2.14
CA PRO A 156 -13.08 -8.75 3.38
C PRO A 156 -12.82 -7.24 3.29
N VAL A 157 -13.67 -6.45 3.96
CA VAL A 157 -13.56 -4.98 3.97
C VAL A 157 -13.66 -4.43 5.39
N LEU A 158 -12.70 -3.57 5.76
CA LEU A 158 -12.74 -2.79 6.99
C LEU A 158 -13.70 -1.61 6.82
N ASP A 159 -14.77 -1.59 7.61
CA ASP A 159 -15.79 -0.55 7.52
C ASP A 159 -15.41 0.66 8.38
N MET A 160 -14.62 1.54 7.78
CA MET A 160 -14.14 2.80 8.35
C MET A 160 -14.11 3.87 7.24
N ALA A 161 -14.21 5.14 7.61
CA ALA A 161 -14.11 6.24 6.65
C ALA A 161 -12.68 6.35 6.09
N VAL A 162 -12.56 6.85 4.85
CA VAL A 162 -11.31 7.37 4.30
C VAL A 162 -10.95 8.72 4.93
N GLY A 163 -9.72 9.19 4.72
CA GLY A 163 -9.32 10.55 5.05
C GLY A 163 -9.90 11.61 4.11
N GLU A 164 -9.43 12.85 4.29
CA GLU A 164 -9.92 14.02 3.56
C GLU A 164 -9.17 14.32 2.25
N ALA A 165 -8.16 13.52 1.90
CA ALA A 165 -7.38 13.75 0.69
C ALA A 165 -8.25 13.53 -0.55
N GLN A 166 -8.25 14.50 -1.46
CA GLN A 166 -9.13 14.47 -2.63
C GLN A 166 -8.66 13.48 -3.70
N ASN A 167 -7.34 13.32 -3.83
CA ASN A 167 -6.70 12.52 -4.86
C ASN A 167 -5.85 11.40 -4.26
N PRO A 168 -5.65 10.29 -4.99
CA PRO A 168 -4.63 9.29 -4.70
C PRO A 168 -3.24 9.89 -4.51
N SER A 169 -2.31 9.09 -3.99
CA SER A 169 -0.95 9.59 -3.78
C SER A 169 -0.25 9.98 -5.07
N GLU A 170 0.54 11.04 -5.03
CA GLU A 170 1.57 11.22 -6.04
C GLU A 170 2.65 10.15 -5.89
N ILE A 171 3.36 9.84 -6.97
CA ILE A 171 4.47 8.88 -6.97
C ILE A 171 5.71 9.61 -7.51
N ARG A 172 6.77 9.68 -6.71
CA ARG A 172 8.03 10.33 -7.07
C ARG A 172 9.23 9.48 -6.74
N ASP A 173 10.31 9.65 -7.50
CA ASP A 173 11.62 9.11 -7.14
C ASP A 173 12.23 9.90 -5.96
N LEU A 174 12.73 9.21 -4.93
CA LEU A 174 13.24 9.86 -3.71
C LEU A 174 14.48 10.71 -3.95
N PHE A 175 15.34 10.30 -4.89
CA PHE A 175 16.65 10.90 -5.12
C PHE A 175 16.53 12.10 -6.06
N THR A 176 15.96 11.85 -7.24
CA THR A 176 15.82 12.81 -8.34
C THR A 176 14.58 13.69 -8.22
N GLN A 177 13.59 13.29 -7.41
CA GLN A 177 12.27 13.92 -7.31
C GLN A 177 11.44 13.87 -8.61
N GLN A 178 11.86 13.04 -9.57
CA GLN A 178 11.10 12.81 -10.81
C GLN A 178 9.69 12.34 -10.47
N LEU A 179 8.69 13.01 -11.04
CA LEU A 179 7.27 12.67 -10.86
C LEU A 179 6.87 11.57 -11.85
N PHE A 180 6.42 10.43 -11.32
CA PHE A 180 5.85 9.33 -12.10
C PHE A 180 4.32 9.39 -12.17
N ARG A 181 3.66 9.96 -11.15
CA ARG A 181 2.20 10.17 -11.10
C ARG A 181 1.87 11.39 -10.25
N GLN A 182 1.00 12.27 -10.74
CA GLN A 182 0.65 13.54 -10.10
C GLN A 182 -0.30 13.41 -8.89
N GLY A 183 -0.99 12.28 -8.76
CA GLY A 183 -2.04 12.05 -7.76
C GLY A 183 -3.42 12.22 -8.37
#